data_AF-A0A357EB53-F1
#
_entry.id   AF-A0A357EB53-F1
#
_cell.length_a   1.000
_cell.length_b   1.000
_cell.length_c   1.000
_cell.angle_alpha   90.00
_cell.angle_beta   90.00
_cell.angle_gamma   90.00
#
_symmetry.space_group_name_H-M   'P 1'
#
loop_
_entity.id
_entity.type
_entity.pdbx_description
1 polymer ?
#
loop_
_entity_poly.entity_id
_entity_poly.type
_entity_poly.pdbx_seq_one_letter_code
_entity_poly.pdbx_strand_id
1 'polypeptide(L)'
;MVIQSVQKLLRRGAIANLSKMLGRMHPADIAKAVTHLSSPKEKREIFELVRGGKRGQVLSELDGESIQQVLADLLHSDIAWLLKELGPDDVAHILGFLPEERGKEVLA
;
A
#
# COMPACT_ATOMS: atom_id res chain seq x y z
N MET A 1 -2.06 -18.86 9.41
CA MET A 1 -2.60 -17.49 9.63
C MET A 1 -2.66 -16.75 8.30
N VAL A 2 -3.57 -15.79 8.14
CA VAL A 2 -3.97 -15.11 6.87
C VAL A 2 -2.81 -14.75 5.92
N ILE A 3 -1.66 -14.33 6.46
CA ILE A 3 -0.44 -13.99 5.70
C ILE A 3 0.04 -15.15 4.81
N GLN A 4 0.03 -16.38 5.33
CA GLN A 4 0.44 -17.57 4.55
C GLN A 4 -0.50 -17.82 3.36
N SER A 5 -1.79 -17.48 3.50
CA SER A 5 -2.77 -17.60 2.42
C SER A 5 -2.57 -16.53 1.36
N VAL A 6 -2.28 -15.27 1.75
CA VAL A 6 -1.92 -14.17 0.84
C VAL A 6 -0.72 -14.57 -0.01
N GLN A 7 0.38 -14.97 0.64
CA GLN A 7 1.61 -15.39 -0.03
C GLN A 7 1.40 -16.58 -0.96
N LYS A 8 0.62 -17.59 -0.52
CA LYS A 8 0.31 -18.77 -1.33
C LYS A 8 -0.51 -18.44 -2.57
N LEU A 9 -1.47 -17.51 -2.46
CA LEU A 9 -2.28 -17.06 -3.59
C LEU A 9 -1.46 -16.21 -4.57
N LEU A 10 -0.60 -15.33 -4.05
CA LEU A 10 0.29 -14.50 -4.85
C LEU A 10 1.23 -15.36 -5.72
N ARG A 11 1.94 -16.31 -5.10
CA ARG A 11 2.84 -17.23 -5.82
C ARG A 11 2.15 -18.10 -6.87
N ARG A 12 0.85 -18.35 -6.70
CA ARG A 12 0.03 -19.15 -7.63
C ARG A 12 -0.60 -18.32 -8.75
N GLY A 13 -0.41 -16.99 -8.75
CA GLY A 13 -1.07 -16.10 -9.70
C GLY A 13 -2.60 -16.09 -9.55
N ALA A 14 -3.13 -16.43 -8.38
CA ALA A 14 -4.58 -16.51 -8.13
C ALA A 14 -5.18 -15.12 -7.87
N ILE A 15 -4.96 -14.18 -8.81
CA ILE A 15 -5.19 -12.74 -8.66
C ILE A 15 -6.63 -12.41 -8.29
N ALA A 16 -7.62 -13.04 -8.95
CA ALA A 16 -9.03 -12.80 -8.67
C ALA A 16 -9.43 -13.16 -7.24
N ASN A 17 -8.95 -14.31 -6.75
CA ASN A 17 -9.21 -14.77 -5.38
C ASN A 17 -8.51 -13.88 -4.36
N LEU A 18 -7.29 -13.45 -4.67
CA LEU A 18 -6.51 -12.58 -3.82
C LEU A 18 -7.16 -11.21 -3.68
N SER A 19 -7.56 -10.58 -4.79
CA SER A 19 -8.26 -9.29 -4.77
C SER A 19 -9.59 -9.38 -4.01
N LYS A 20 -10.36 -10.45 -4.18
CA LYS A 20 -11.60 -10.69 -3.41
C LYS A 20 -11.33 -10.84 -1.91
N MET A 21 -10.24 -11.49 -1.54
CA MET A 21 -9.84 -11.67 -0.14
C MET A 21 -9.41 -10.34 0.48
N LEU A 22 -8.51 -9.60 -0.19
CA LEU A 22 -8.05 -8.27 0.23
C LEU A 22 -9.21 -7.28 0.36
N GLY A 23 -10.19 -7.32 -0.55
CA GLY A 23 -11.37 -6.48 -0.50
C GLY A 23 -12.19 -6.61 0.79
N ARG A 24 -12.13 -7.77 1.47
CA ARG A 24 -12.84 -8.05 2.72
C ARG A 24 -12.00 -7.81 3.98
N MET A 25 -10.68 -7.67 3.84
CA MET A 25 -9.77 -7.47 4.96
C MET A 25 -9.81 -6.01 5.45
N HIS A 26 -9.52 -5.82 6.74
CA HIS A 26 -9.28 -4.51 7.32
C HIS A 26 -7.97 -3.92 6.77
N PRO A 27 -7.87 -2.60 6.53
CA PRO A 27 -6.65 -1.97 6.03
C PRO A 27 -5.38 -2.37 6.81
N ALA A 28 -5.42 -2.28 8.14
CA ALA A 28 -4.31 -2.68 9.02
C ALA A 28 -3.87 -4.16 8.84
N ASP A 29 -4.79 -5.08 8.54
CA ASP A 29 -4.43 -6.49 8.30
C ASP A 29 -3.74 -6.67 6.95
N ILE A 30 -4.14 -5.87 5.95
CA ILE A 30 -3.49 -5.86 4.63
C ILE A 30 -2.10 -5.25 4.77
N ALA A 31 -1.97 -4.13 5.50
CA ALA A 31 -0.68 -3.50 5.77
C ALA A 31 0.29 -4.48 6.45
N LYS A 32 -0.16 -5.19 7.49
CA LYS A 32 0.62 -6.29 8.10
C LYS A 32 1.04 -7.34 7.07
N ALA A 33 0.13 -7.77 6.20
CA ALA A 33 0.45 -8.75 5.17
C ALA A 33 1.52 -8.23 4.21
N VAL A 34 1.44 -6.96 3.79
CA VAL A 34 2.44 -6.30 2.94
C VAL A 34 3.79 -6.21 3.64
N THR A 35 3.85 -5.73 4.88
CA THR A 35 5.10 -5.61 5.65
C THR A 35 5.84 -6.95 5.79
N HIS A 36 5.11 -8.06 5.91
CA HIS A 36 5.72 -9.40 6.03
C HIS A 36 6.19 -10.02 4.70
N LEU A 37 5.98 -9.36 3.56
CA LEU A 37 6.53 -9.81 2.27
C LEU A 37 7.98 -9.38 2.16
N SER A 38 8.85 -10.32 1.78
CA SER A 38 10.28 -10.05 1.68
C SER A 38 10.68 -9.33 0.39
N SER A 39 9.83 -9.38 -0.65
CA SER A 39 10.12 -8.78 -1.95
C SER A 39 9.39 -7.44 -2.11
N PRO A 40 10.10 -6.34 -2.44
CA PRO A 40 9.46 -5.07 -2.79
C PRO A 40 8.46 -5.21 -3.96
N LYS A 41 8.74 -6.12 -4.89
CA LYS A 41 7.81 -6.45 -5.99
C LYS A 41 6.52 -7.07 -5.47
N GLU A 42 6.60 -8.05 -4.56
CA GLU A 42 5.41 -8.66 -3.97
C GLU A 42 4.61 -7.66 -3.14
N LYS A 43 5.29 -6.77 -2.39
CA LYS A 43 4.63 -5.67 -1.67
C LYS A 43 3.83 -4.78 -2.61
N ARG A 44 4.43 -4.37 -3.73
CA ARG A 44 3.75 -3.58 -4.77
C ARG A 44 2.56 -4.31 -5.38
N GLU A 45 2.74 -5.58 -5.76
CA GLU A 45 1.66 -6.38 -6.34
C GLU A 45 0.45 -6.49 -5.39
N ILE A 46 0.67 -6.77 -4.10
CA ILE A 46 -0.43 -6.81 -3.13
C ILE A 46 -1.06 -5.43 -2.96
N PHE A 47 -0.26 -4.38 -2.84
CA PHE A 47 -0.75 -3.01 -2.67
C PHE A 47 -1.61 -2.55 -3.87
N GLU A 48 -1.21 -2.87 -5.10
CA GLU A 48 -1.96 -2.57 -6.32
C GLU A 48 -3.28 -3.35 -6.46
N LEU A 49 -3.37 -4.53 -5.85
CA LEU A 49 -4.59 -5.32 -5.84
C LEU A 49 -5.67 -4.76 -4.90
N VAL A 50 -5.29 -3.90 -3.96
CA VAL A 50 -6.23 -3.13 -3.14
C VAL A 50 -6.75 -1.97 -3.99
N ARG A 51 -8.07 -1.88 -4.19
CA ARG A 51 -8.69 -0.85 -5.05
C ARG A 51 -9.49 0.16 -4.23
N GLY A 52 -9.64 1.36 -4.80
CA GLY A 52 -10.44 2.45 -4.23
C GLY A 52 -9.80 3.09 -3.00
N GLY A 53 -10.59 3.85 -2.24
CA GLY A 53 -10.16 4.58 -1.03
C GLY A 53 -9.48 3.71 0.03
N LYS A 54 -9.80 2.41 0.07
CA LYS A 54 -9.14 1.43 0.94
C LYS A 54 -7.62 1.40 0.72
N ARG A 55 -7.13 1.66 -0.49
CA ARG A 55 -5.69 1.63 -0.78
C ARG A 55 -4.94 2.75 -0.05
N GLY A 56 -5.53 3.94 0.08
CA GLY A 56 -5.00 5.01 0.91
C GLY A 56 -4.97 4.62 2.39
N GLN A 57 -6.05 4.02 2.90
CA GLN A 57 -6.10 3.53 4.28
C GLN A 57 -5.09 2.42 4.58
N VAL A 58 -4.75 1.59 3.58
CA VAL A 58 -3.66 0.61 3.74
C VAL A 58 -2.33 1.33 3.83
N LEU A 59 -2.13 2.38 3.03
CA LEU A 59 -0.89 3.15 3.01
C LEU A 59 -0.59 3.83 4.35
N SER A 60 -1.62 4.36 5.04
CA SER A 60 -1.47 4.99 6.37
C SER A 60 -1.12 4.01 7.49
N GLU A 61 -1.30 2.71 7.26
CA GLU A 61 -1.04 1.65 8.25
C GLU A 61 0.31 0.94 8.01
N LEU A 62 1.02 1.29 6.94
CA LEU A 62 2.33 0.71 6.60
C LEU A 62 3.46 1.37 7.40
N ASP A 63 4.53 0.62 7.62
CA ASP A 63 5.79 1.19 8.11
C ASP A 63 6.51 1.99 7.01
N GLY A 64 7.44 2.85 7.43
CA GLY A 64 8.16 3.74 6.51
C GLY A 64 8.89 3.02 5.38
N GLU A 65 9.52 1.87 5.68
CA GLU A 65 10.19 1.06 4.65
C GLU A 65 9.20 0.55 3.60
N SER A 66 8.06 0.01 4.03
CA SER A 66 7.05 -0.50 3.11
C SER A 66 6.37 0.62 2.34
N ILE A 67 6.12 1.79 2.95
CA ILE A 67 5.64 3.01 2.25
C ILE A 67 6.58 3.35 1.10
N GLN A 68 7.89 3.48 1.36
CA GLN A 68 8.86 3.80 0.32
C GLN A 68 8.87 2.74 -0.80
N GLN A 69 8.78 1.46 -0.45
CA GLN A 69 8.81 0.36 -1.42
C GLN A 69 7.56 0.28 -2.29
N VAL A 70 6.37 0.52 -1.73
CA VAL A 70 5.10 0.47 -2.48
C VAL A 70 4.86 1.72 -3.31
N LEU A 71 5.40 2.87 -2.89
CA LEU A 71 5.31 4.12 -3.62
C LEU A 71 6.44 4.31 -4.64
N ALA A 72 7.55 3.56 -4.55
CA ALA A 72 8.76 3.74 -5.37
C ALA A 72 8.49 4.11 -6.84
N ASP A 73 7.63 3.34 -7.52
CA ASP A 73 7.38 3.45 -8.97
C ASP A 73 6.08 4.22 -9.31
N LEU A 74 5.37 4.76 -8.31
CA LEU A 74 4.14 5.53 -8.53
C LEU A 74 4.43 7.00 -8.89
N LEU A 75 3.63 7.52 -9.83
CA LEU A 75 3.64 8.93 -10.20
C LEU A 75 3.16 9.80 -9.04
N HIS A 76 3.65 11.03 -8.95
CA HIS A 76 3.26 11.97 -7.89
C HIS A 76 1.73 12.18 -7.84
N SER A 77 1.09 12.28 -9.02
CA SER A 77 -0.37 12.39 -9.14
C SER A 77 -1.13 11.18 -8.59
N ASP A 78 -0.58 9.97 -8.76
CA ASP A 78 -1.21 8.75 -8.24
C ASP A 78 -1.10 8.71 -6.72
N ILE A 79 0.06 9.12 -6.18
CA ILE A 79 0.24 9.25 -4.72
C ILE A 79 -0.73 10.29 -4.18
N ALA A 80 -0.82 11.47 -4.79
CA ALA A 80 -1.76 12.52 -4.38
C ALA A 80 -3.22 12.01 -4.37
N TRP A 81 -3.58 11.19 -5.36
CA TRP A 81 -4.91 10.57 -5.40
C TRP A 81 -5.15 9.59 -4.24
N LEU A 82 -4.14 8.80 -3.85
CA LEU A 82 -4.24 7.89 -2.69
C LEU A 82 -4.42 8.63 -1.37
N LEU A 83 -3.85 9.83 -1.27
CA LEU A 83 -3.89 10.66 -0.06
C LEU A 83 -5.18 11.47 0.06
N LYS A 84 -5.96 11.62 -1.02
CA LYS A 84 -7.13 12.51 -1.10
C LYS A 84 -8.21 12.25 -0.04
N GLU A 85 -8.38 10.99 0.36
CA GLU A 85 -9.41 10.59 1.33
C GLU A 85 -8.87 10.38 2.75
N LEU A 86 -7.58 10.66 2.98
CA LEU A 86 -6.92 10.50 4.27
C LEU A 86 -7.01 11.76 5.12
N GLY A 87 -6.89 11.58 6.45
CA GLY A 87 -6.78 12.70 7.38
C GLY A 87 -5.42 13.41 7.26
N PRO A 88 -5.32 14.68 7.66
CA PRO A 88 -4.07 15.45 7.56
C PRO A 88 -2.91 14.80 8.32
N ASP A 89 -3.18 14.14 9.44
CA ASP A 89 -2.18 13.43 10.23
C ASP A 89 -1.58 12.23 9.47
N ASP A 90 -2.43 11.44 8.82
CA ASP A 90 -2.00 10.30 7.99
C ASP A 90 -1.21 10.77 6.78
N VAL A 91 -1.65 11.86 6.13
CA VAL A 91 -0.94 12.49 5.01
C VAL A 91 0.45 12.95 5.46
N ALA A 92 0.53 13.67 6.58
CA ALA A 92 1.82 14.13 7.12
C ALA A 92 2.73 12.96 7.49
N HIS A 93 2.18 11.89 8.07
CA HIS A 93 2.92 10.67 8.38
C HIS A 93 3.53 10.04 7.13
N ILE A 94 2.73 9.83 6.07
CA ILE A 94 3.18 9.19 4.83
C ILE A 94 4.24 10.05 4.12
N LEU A 95 3.98 11.36 3.99
CA LEU A 95 4.92 12.28 3.35
C LEU A 95 6.25 12.39 4.10
N GLY A 96 6.25 12.23 5.42
CA GLY A 96 7.45 12.19 6.25
C GLY A 96 8.43 11.06 5.91
N PHE A 97 7.99 10.03 5.18
CA PHE A 97 8.86 8.95 4.71
C PHE A 97 9.32 9.13 3.25
N LEU A 98 8.82 10.13 2.53
CA LEU A 98 9.26 10.41 1.18
C LEU A 98 10.44 11.39 1.19
N PRO A 99 11.35 11.34 0.19
CA PRO A 99 12.31 12.42 -0.02
C PRO A 99 11.58 13.76 -0.13
N GLU A 100 12.12 14.81 0.49
CA GLU A 100 11.47 16.12 0.60
C GLU A 100 10.97 16.65 -0.75
N GLU A 101 11.80 16.57 -1.79
CA GLU A 101 11.45 17.00 -3.15
C GLU A 101 10.26 16.23 -3.70
N ARG A 102 10.23 14.91 -3.47
CA ARG A 102 9.10 14.07 -3.90
C ARG A 102 7.82 14.41 -3.11
N GLY A 103 7.95 14.69 -1.82
CA GLY A 103 6.81 15.11 -0.99
C GLY A 103 6.20 16.43 -1.47
N LYS A 104 7.04 17.40 -1.87
CA LYS A 104 6.58 18.67 -2.47
C LYS A 104 5.82 18.43 -3.77
N GLU A 105 6.36 17.61 -4.67
CA GLU A 105 5.74 17.27 -5.96
C GLU A 105 4.39 16.54 -5.80
N VAL A 106 4.22 15.75 -4.74
CA VAL A 106 2.94 15.10 -4.43
C VAL A 106 1.88 16.10 -3.95
N LEU A 107 2.30 17.22 -3.35
CA LEU A 107 1.41 18.26 -2.84
C LEU A 107 1.13 19.40 -3.83
N ALA A 108 1.89 19.47 -4.93
CA ALA A 108 1.80 20.50 -5.97
C ALA A 108 0.58 20.30 -6.89
#